data_AF-A0A9E4LRF1-F1
#
_entry.id   AF-A0A9E4LRF1-F1
#
_cell.length_a   1.000
_cell.length_b   1.000
_cell.length_c   1.000
_cell.angle_alpha   90.00
_cell.angle_beta   90.00
_cell.angle_gamma   90.00
#
_symmetry.space_group_name_H-M   'P 1'
#
loop_
_entity.id
_entity.type
_entity.pdbx_description
1 polymer ?
#
loop_
_entity_poly.entity_id
_entity_poly.type
_entity_poly.pdbx_seq_one_letter_code
_entity_poly.pdbx_strand_id
1 'polypeptide(L)' 'MSKICQVTGKKPQFGKQLSHSHRRSSRRWDPNV' A
#
# COMPACT_ATOMS: atom_id res chain seq x y z
N MET A 1 1.31 -3.69 -15.21
CA MET A 1 1.16 -2.22 -15.17
C MET A 1 1.70 -1.70 -13.83
N SER A 2 2.51 -0.66 -13.85
CA SER A 2 2.86 0.07 -12.63
C SER A 2 1.58 0.70 -12.06
N LYS A 3 1.25 0.43 -10.80
CA LYS A 3 0.12 1.08 -10.09
C LYS A 3 0.49 2.50 -9.69
N ILE A 4 0.93 3.29 -10.66
CA ILE A 4 1.34 4.69 -10.50
C ILE A 4 0.36 5.54 -11.32
N CYS A 5 -0.33 6.47 -10.66
CA CYS A 5 -1.18 7.42 -11.38
C CYS A 5 -0.31 8.36 -12.23
N GLN A 6 -0.55 8.43 -13.53
CA GLN A 6 0.20 9.34 -14.41
C GLN A 6 -0.17 10.81 -14.21
N VAL A 7 -1.41 11.08 -13.79
CA VAL A 7 -1.92 12.45 -13.55
C VAL A 7 -1.52 12.97 -12.17
N THR A 8 -1.67 12.14 -11.13
CA THR A 8 -1.44 12.57 -9.73
C THR A 8 -0.12 12.09 -9.15
N GLY A 9 0.63 11.24 -9.85
CA GLY A 9 1.88 10.64 -9.35
C GLY A 9 1.69 9.67 -8.16
N LYS A 10 0.46 9.39 -7.75
CA LYS A 10 0.16 8.48 -6.63
C LYS A 10 0.77 7.11 -6.89
N LYS A 11 1.61 6.68 -5.96
CA LYS A 11 2.35 5.42 -6.02
C LYS A 11 1.98 4.50 -4.86
N PRO A 12 2.20 3.18 -4.98
CA PRO A 12 1.95 2.25 -3.90
C PRO A 12 2.85 2.53 -2.71
N GLN A 13 2.28 2.45 -1.51
CA GLN A 13 3.02 2.58 -0.26
C GLN A 13 3.18 1.21 0.40
N PHE A 14 4.31 1.00 1.07
CA PHE A 14 4.62 -0.23 1.78
C PHE A 14 4.56 0.00 3.29
N GLY A 15 4.14 -1.02 4.03
CA GLY A 15 4.20 -1.01 5.48
C GLY A 15 3.73 -2.33 6.08
N LYS A 16 3.26 -2.28 7.33
CA LYS A 16 2.81 -3.46 8.07
C LYS A 16 1.36 -3.30 8.49
N GLN A 17 0.61 -4.40 8.41
CA GLN A 17 -0.69 -4.50 9.06
C GLN A 17 -0.49 -5.05 10.47
N LEU A 18 -1.01 -4.34 11.45
CA LEU A 18 -1.05 -4.77 12.84
C LEU A 18 -2.38 -5.49 13.09
N SER A 19 -2.32 -6.72 13.57
CA SER A 19 -3.52 -7.43 14.05
C SER A 19 -3.83 -7.07 15.51
N HIS A 20 -5.01 -7.47 15.98
CA HIS A 20 -5.43 -7.30 17.37
C HIS A 20 -4.44 -7.91 18.38
N SER A 21 -3.82 -9.05 18.03
CA SER A 21 -2.76 -9.71 18.82
C SER A 21 -1.36 -9.18 18.53
N HIS A 22 -1.24 -7.99 17.96
CA HIS A 22 0.03 -7.33 17.63
C HIS A 22 0.93 -8.07 16.61
N ARG A 23 0.40 -9.08 15.91
CA ARG A 23 1.14 -9.69 14.79
C ARG A 23 1.24 -8.71 13.64
N ARG A 24 2.46 -8.52 13.13
CA ARG A 24 2.79 -7.64 12.01
C ARG A 24 2.92 -8.47 10.74
N SER A 25 2.06 -8.23 9.75
CA SER A 25 2.21 -8.80 8.40
C SER A 25 2.61 -7.71 7.40
N SER A 26 3.35 -8.09 6.36
CA SER A 26 3.71 -7.13 5.30
C SER A 26 2.48 -6.79 4.46
N ARG A 27 2.24 -5.50 4.22
CA ARG A 27 1.15 -5.01 3.38
C ARG A 27 1.62 -3.90 2.45
N ARG A 28 0.97 -3.85 1.29
CA ARG A 28 1.10 -2.78 0.31
C ARG A 28 -0.25 -2.09 0.17
N TRP A 29 -0.27 -0.76 0.21
CA TRP A 29 -1.44 0.06 -0.11
C TRP A 29 -1.29 0.56 -1.53
N ASP A 30 -2.12 0.02 -2.41
CA ASP A 30 -2.18 0.44 -3.79
C ASP A 30 -3.14 1.63 -3.95
N PRO A 31 -2.80 2.60 -4.81
CA PRO A 31 -3.73 3.67 -5.13
C PRO A 31 -4.92 3.12 -5.94
N ASN A 32 -6.10 3.69 -5.72
CA ASN A 32 -7.29 3.41 -6.56
C ASN A 32 -7.18 4.29 -7.82
N VAL A 33 -6.53 3.75 -8.84
CA VAL A 33 -6.16 4.44 -10.10
C VAL A 33 -6.59 3.63 -11.30
#